data_AF-A0A2R7Y3H7-F1
#
_entry.id   AF-A0A2R7Y3H7-F1
#
_cell.length_a   1.000
_cell.length_b   1.000
_cell.length_c   1.000
_cell.angle_alpha   90.00
_cell.angle_beta   90.00
_cell.angle_gamma   90.00
#
_symmetry.space_group_name_H-M   'P 1'
#
loop_
_entity.id
_entity.type
_entity.pdbx_description
1 polymer ?
#
loop_
_entity_poly.entity_id
_entity_poly.type
_entity_poly.pdbx_seq_one_letter_code
_entity_poly.pdbx_strand_id
1 'polypeptide(L)'
;MGEKDVCPRCGGRISYYERRRDARTGRIYVYAAHYEGYTKVGRKVRKKVSKCYLGPAESYEYVSRTHFREGLILRGLADSDRAVAYIDSLISYITNTDLNDGVRRTLGAKFTELGRKLLEGASVGKE
;
A
#
# COMPACT_ATOMS: atom_id res chain seq x y z
N MET A 1 7.02 -12.70 -20.87
CA MET A 1 7.76 -12.72 -19.59
C MET A 1 7.64 -11.33 -19.01
N GLY A 2 6.64 -11.10 -18.14
CA GLY A 2 6.23 -9.75 -17.73
C GLY A 2 7.31 -9.00 -16.94
N GLU A 3 7.29 -7.68 -17.03
CA GLU A 3 8.11 -6.78 -16.22
C GLU A 3 8.12 -7.25 -14.76
N LYS A 4 9.31 -7.36 -14.18
CA LYS A 4 9.45 -7.75 -12.78
C LYS A 4 9.02 -6.57 -11.92
N ASP A 5 7.81 -6.65 -11.37
CA ASP A 5 7.31 -5.67 -10.40
C ASP A 5 8.36 -5.34 -9.33
N VAL A 6 8.45 -4.06 -8.98
CA VAL A 6 9.28 -3.58 -7.88
C VAL A 6 8.50 -3.75 -6.58
N CYS A 7 9.12 -4.34 -5.57
CA CYS A 7 8.48 -4.57 -4.29
C CYS A 7 8.17 -3.27 -3.57
N PRO A 8 6.90 -2.95 -3.27
CA PRO A 8 6.53 -1.72 -2.58
C PRO A 8 7.01 -1.68 -1.13
N ARG A 9 7.46 -2.82 -0.57
CA ARG A 9 8.00 -2.90 0.79
C ARG A 9 9.50 -2.63 0.87
N CYS A 10 10.28 -3.07 -0.11
CA CYS A 10 11.76 -3.06 -0.02
C CYS A 10 12.48 -2.55 -1.27
N GLY A 11 11.77 -2.23 -2.36
CA GLY A 11 12.36 -1.83 -3.64
C GLY A 11 13.03 -2.97 -4.44
N GLY A 12 13.13 -4.18 -3.89
CA GLY A 12 13.69 -5.34 -4.58
C GLY A 12 12.78 -5.87 -5.70
N ARG A 13 13.36 -6.59 -6.67
CA ARG A 13 12.59 -7.24 -7.75
C ARG A 13 11.71 -8.35 -7.18
N ILE A 14 10.44 -8.36 -7.54
CA ILE A 14 9.52 -9.46 -7.23
C ILE A 14 9.78 -10.59 -8.23
N SER A 15 9.95 -11.80 -7.70
CA SER A 15 10.05 -13.02 -8.51
C SER A 15 8.68 -13.65 -8.72
N TYR A 16 7.83 -13.62 -7.69
CA TYR A 16 6.42 -14.03 -7.75
C TYR A 16 5.67 -13.54 -6.51
N TYR A 17 4.35 -13.48 -6.59
CA TYR A 17 3.48 -13.28 -5.44
C TYR A 17 3.03 -14.62 -4.86
N GLU A 18 3.00 -14.70 -3.54
CA GLU A 18 2.44 -15.83 -2.80
C GLU A 18 1.22 -15.37 -2.02
N ARG A 19 0.11 -16.11 -2.16
CA ARG A 19 -1.13 -15.88 -1.43
C ARG A 19 -1.30 -16.99 -0.40
N ARG A 20 -1.48 -16.59 0.86
CA ARG A 20 -1.74 -17.53 1.96
C ARG A 20 -3.12 -17.29 2.50
N ARG A 21 -3.95 -18.33 2.52
CA ARG A 21 -5.25 -18.29 3.19
C ARG A 21 -5.08 -18.71 4.64
N ASP A 22 -5.55 -17.90 5.57
CA ASP A 22 -5.67 -18.27 6.96
C ASP A 22 -6.88 -19.21 7.14
N ALA A 23 -6.63 -20.40 7.68
CA ALA A 23 -7.65 -21.44 7.78
C ALA A 23 -8.78 -21.11 8.78
N ARG A 24 -8.54 -20.21 9.75
CA ARG A 24 -9.54 -19.87 10.79
C ARG A 24 -10.43 -18.72 10.36
N THR A 25 -9.84 -17.73 9.72
CA THR A 25 -10.49 -16.46 9.35
C THR A 25 -10.85 -16.38 7.87
N GLY A 26 -10.34 -17.28 7.04
CA GLY A 26 -10.52 -17.28 5.59
C GLY A 26 -9.74 -16.17 4.87
N ARG A 27 -9.09 -15.25 5.59
CA ARG A 27 -8.40 -14.09 5.03
C ARG A 27 -7.21 -14.49 4.17
N ILE A 28 -6.99 -13.75 3.09
CA ILE A 28 -5.87 -13.96 2.17
C ILE A 28 -4.79 -12.92 2.43
N TYR A 29 -3.57 -13.39 2.64
CA TYR A 29 -2.38 -12.59 2.88
C TYR A 29 -1.43 -12.70 1.69
N VAL A 30 -0.93 -11.55 1.23
CA VAL A 30 -0.07 -11.45 0.05
C VAL A 30 1.38 -11.26 0.49
N TYR A 31 2.28 -11.98 -0.17
CA TYR A 31 3.72 -11.87 0.02
C TYR A 31 4.41 -11.70 -1.33
N ALA A 32 5.35 -10.75 -1.40
CA ALA A 32 6.30 -10.67 -2.51
C ALA A 32 7.49 -11.58 -2.21
N ALA A 33 7.76 -12.55 -3.08
CA ALA A 33 8.92 -13.41 -2.98
C ALA A 33 10.08 -12.85 -3.80
N HIS A 34 11.28 -12.80 -3.21
CA HIS A 34 12.53 -12.40 -3.86
C HIS A 34 13.44 -13.61 -3.94
N TYR A 35 13.66 -14.10 -5.15
CA TYR A 35 14.59 -15.19 -5.39
C TYR A 35 16.03 -14.67 -5.38
N GLU A 36 16.85 -15.20 -4.48
CA GLU A 36 18.23 -14.78 -4.22
C GLU A 36 19.25 -15.84 -4.68
N GLY A 37 18.85 -16.76 -5.57
CA GLY A 37 19.69 -17.85 -6.03
C GLY A 37 19.53 -19.14 -5.23
N TYR A 38 20.60 -19.92 -5.13
CA TYR A 38 20.63 -21.19 -4.42
C TYR A 38 21.64 -21.16 -3.27
N THR A 39 21.34 -21.86 -2.19
CA THR A 39 22.26 -22.09 -1.08
C THR A 39 22.49 -23.59 -0.88
N LYS A 40 23.71 -23.96 -0.47
CA LYS A 40 24.08 -25.35 -0.18
C LYS A 40 24.01 -25.56 1.33
N VAL A 41 23.13 -26.45 1.77
CA VAL A 41 23.01 -26.85 3.18
C VAL A 41 23.36 -28.33 3.25
N GLY A 42 24.59 -28.62 3.68
CA GLY A 42 25.17 -29.97 3.63
C GLY A 42 25.30 -30.48 2.18
N ARG A 43 24.66 -31.62 1.89
CA ARG A 43 24.64 -32.23 0.54
C ARG A 43 23.47 -31.76 -0.34
N LYS A 44 22.55 -30.93 0.17
CA LYS A 44 21.34 -30.50 -0.56
C LYS A 44 21.46 -29.05 -1.02
N VAL A 45 21.10 -28.80 -2.29
CA VAL A 45 20.94 -27.46 -2.86
C VAL A 45 19.49 -27.01 -2.63
N ARG A 46 19.29 -25.84 -2.03
CA ARG A 46 17.96 -25.26 -1.77
C ARG A 46 17.85 -23.88 -2.39
N LYS A 47 16.67 -23.51 -2.88
CA LYS A 47 16.38 -22.14 -3.33
C LYS A 47 16.44 -21.20 -2.13
N LYS A 48 17.15 -20.08 -2.26
CA LYS A 48 17.14 -18.99 -1.29
C LYS A 48 16.06 -18.00 -1.71
N VAL A 49 15.01 -17.88 -0.91
CA VAL A 49 13.88 -16.98 -1.17
C VAL A 49 13.58 -16.19 0.10
N SER A 50 13.68 -14.86 0.03
CA SER A 50 13.15 -13.97 1.06
C SER A 50 11.74 -13.54 0.67
N LYS A 51 10.91 -13.19 1.67
CA LYS A 51 9.51 -12.82 1.45
C LYS A 51 9.17 -11.55 2.19
N CYS A 52 8.65 -10.56 1.47
CA CYS A 52 8.07 -9.35 2.04
C CYS A 52 6.56 -9.54 2.20
N TYR A 53 6.06 -9.44 3.43
CA TYR A 53 4.62 -9.40 3.66
C TYR A 53 4.03 -8.09 3.12
N LEU A 54 3.08 -8.20 2.20
CA LEU A 54 2.41 -7.05 1.57
C LEU A 54 1.06 -6.75 2.20
N GLY A 55 0.67 -7.44 3.27
CA GLY A 55 -0.64 -7.21 3.89
C GLY A 55 -1.72 -8.17 3.40
N PRO A 56 -2.96 -7.95 3.88
CA PRO A 56 -4.14 -8.65 3.39
C PRO A 56 -4.42 -8.28 1.93
N ALA A 57 -5.00 -9.21 1.19
CA ALA A 57 -5.43 -8.99 -0.19
C ALA A 57 -6.61 -8.02 -0.29
N GLU A 58 -7.41 -7.89 0.78
CA GLU A 58 -8.57 -7.01 0.86
C GLU A 58 -8.24 -5.83 1.80
N SER A 59 -8.38 -6.03 3.12
CA SER A 59 -8.17 -4.97 4.11
C SER A 59 -7.72 -5.49 5.47
N TYR A 60 -7.14 -4.59 6.27
CA TYR A 60 -6.82 -4.81 7.68
C TYR A 60 -8.07 -4.56 8.52
N GLU A 61 -8.86 -5.60 8.78
CA GLU A 61 -10.14 -5.45 9.48
C GLU A 61 -10.01 -4.79 10.87
N TYR A 62 -9.18 -5.34 11.76
CA TYR A 62 -9.12 -4.86 13.15
C TYR A 62 -8.63 -3.42 13.28
N VAL A 63 -7.61 -3.05 12.50
CA VAL A 63 -7.10 -1.66 12.53
C VAL A 63 -8.06 -0.72 11.83
N SER A 64 -8.71 -1.14 10.74
CA SER A 64 -9.73 -0.29 10.08
C SER A 64 -10.91 0.01 11.03
N ARG A 65 -11.27 -0.93 11.91
CA ARG A 65 -12.33 -0.70 12.91
C ARG A 65 -12.01 0.45 13.88
N THR A 66 -10.74 0.73 14.16
CA THR A 66 -10.37 1.86 15.04
C THR A 66 -10.44 3.21 14.34
N HIS A 67 -10.60 3.23 13.01
CA HIS A 67 -10.72 4.44 12.20
C HIS A 67 -12.06 4.53 11.46
N PHE A 68 -13.10 3.91 12.04
CA PHE A 68 -14.43 3.85 11.44
C PHE A 68 -15.04 5.24 11.26
N ARG A 69 -14.75 6.18 12.18
CA ARG A 69 -15.27 7.55 12.12
C ARG A 69 -14.74 8.31 10.90
N GLU A 70 -13.48 8.06 10.55
CA GLU A 70 -12.79 8.65 9.41
C GLU A 70 -13.09 7.93 8.09
N GLY A 71 -13.85 6.83 8.12
CA GLY A 71 -14.13 6.01 6.95
C GLY A 71 -12.87 5.35 6.36
N LEU A 72 -11.80 5.18 7.15
CA LEU A 72 -10.54 4.62 6.69
C LEU A 72 -10.57 3.09 6.69
N ILE A 73 -10.55 2.50 5.50
CA ILE A 73 -10.32 1.06 5.31
C ILE A 73 -8.86 0.87 4.92
N LEU A 74 -8.02 0.47 5.87
CA LEU A 74 -6.59 0.26 5.64
C LEU A 74 -6.37 -1.00 4.80
N ARG A 75 -5.57 -0.87 3.74
CA ARG A 75 -5.35 -1.88 2.71
C ARG A 75 -3.89 -2.35 2.66
N GLY A 76 -3.67 -3.50 2.02
CA GLY A 76 -2.33 -4.05 1.78
C GLY A 76 -1.47 -3.15 0.87
N LEU A 77 -0.16 -3.34 0.94
CA LEU A 77 0.84 -2.77 0.02
C LEU A 77 0.70 -3.27 -1.42
N ALA A 78 -0.01 -4.38 -1.63
CA ALA A 78 -0.28 -4.90 -2.98
C ALA A 78 -1.40 -4.15 -3.71
N ASP A 79 -2.16 -3.29 -3.01
CA ASP A 79 -3.17 -2.42 -3.61
C ASP A 79 -2.51 -1.10 -4.06
N SER A 80 -2.43 -0.87 -5.37
CA SER A 80 -1.87 0.34 -5.98
C SER A 80 -2.71 1.59 -5.71
N ASP A 81 -4.02 1.42 -5.52
CA ASP A 81 -5.00 2.50 -5.44
C ASP A 81 -5.23 2.93 -3.99
N ARG A 82 -4.62 2.22 -3.04
CA ARG A 82 -4.78 2.48 -1.59
C ARG A 82 -4.53 3.94 -1.22
N ALA A 83 -3.56 4.61 -1.84
CA ALA A 83 -3.21 5.99 -1.50
C ALA A 83 -4.34 6.95 -1.88
N VAL A 84 -4.93 6.74 -3.06
CA VAL A 84 -6.10 7.49 -3.54
C VAL A 84 -7.29 7.23 -2.62
N ALA A 85 -7.58 5.95 -2.33
CA ALA A 85 -8.68 5.57 -1.43
C ALA A 85 -8.56 6.21 -0.04
N TYR A 86 -7.34 6.30 0.53
CA TYR A 86 -7.13 6.95 1.82
C TYR A 86 -7.36 8.46 1.75
N ILE A 87 -6.89 9.10 0.68
CA ILE A 87 -7.10 10.54 0.48
C ILE A 87 -8.59 10.84 0.33
N ASP A 88 -9.33 10.03 -0.43
CA ASP A 88 -10.78 10.21 -0.61
C ASP A 88 -11.53 10.08 0.73
N SER A 89 -11.23 9.06 1.53
CA SER A 89 -11.80 8.89 2.87
C SER A 89 -11.49 10.09 3.76
N LEU A 90 -10.24 10.57 3.76
CA LEU A 90 -9.82 11.71 4.57
C LEU A 90 -10.48 13.01 4.13
N ILE A 91 -10.56 13.27 2.82
CA ILE A 91 -11.25 14.45 2.28
C ILE A 91 -12.71 14.42 2.73
N SER A 92 -13.40 13.30 2.54
CA SER A 92 -14.80 13.14 2.95
C SER A 92 -14.98 13.39 4.46
N TYR A 93 -14.11 12.81 5.30
CA TYR A 93 -14.17 13.03 6.74
C TYR A 93 -13.97 14.51 7.12
N ILE A 94 -12.95 15.15 6.54
CA ILE A 94 -12.58 16.55 6.79
C ILE A 94 -13.72 17.49 6.37
N THR A 95 -14.36 17.26 5.22
CA THR A 95 -15.46 18.11 4.74
C THR A 95 -16.73 18.01 5.58
N ASN A 96 -16.91 16.89 6.29
CA ASN A 96 -18.11 16.62 7.08
C ASN A 96 -17.89 16.76 8.60
N THR A 97 -16.71 17.22 9.02
CA THR A 97 -16.36 17.40 10.44
C THR A 97 -16.26 18.88 10.76
N ASP A 98 -16.72 19.28 11.96
CA ASP A 98 -16.46 20.64 12.42
C ASP A 98 -15.00 20.79 12.88
N LEU A 99 -14.21 21.44 12.04
CA LEU A 99 -12.80 21.69 12.29
C LEU A 99 -12.61 23.10 12.85
N ASN A 100 -11.72 23.27 13.82
CA ASN A 100 -11.31 24.60 14.23
C ASN A 100 -10.53 25.32 13.12
N ASP A 101 -10.51 26.64 13.17
CA ASP A 101 -9.89 27.47 12.14
C ASP A 101 -8.40 27.19 11.91
N GLY A 102 -7.65 26.86 12.96
CA GLY A 102 -6.23 26.54 12.84
C GLY A 102 -5.99 25.29 12.02
N VAL A 103 -6.79 24.25 12.27
CA VAL A 103 -6.77 22.99 11.51
C VAL A 103 -7.22 23.23 10.07
N ARG A 104 -8.32 23.98 9.86
CA ARG A 104 -8.80 24.33 8.51
C ARG A 104 -7.73 25.05 7.69
N ARG A 105 -7.08 26.07 8.26
CA ARG A 105 -6.00 26.82 7.60
C ARG A 105 -4.82 25.90 7.25
N THR A 106 -4.41 25.04 8.18
CA THR A 106 -3.30 24.10 7.97
C THR A 106 -3.60 23.11 6.85
N LEU A 107 -4.81 22.52 6.84
CA LEU A 107 -5.23 21.59 5.79
C LEU A 107 -5.33 22.27 4.43
N GLY A 108 -5.94 23.47 4.37
CA GLY A 108 -6.04 24.24 3.13
C GLY A 108 -4.68 24.58 2.52
N ALA A 109 -3.70 24.97 3.34
CA ALA A 109 -2.34 25.20 2.89
C ALA A 109 -1.70 23.93 2.32
N LYS A 110 -1.83 22.79 3.01
CA LYS A 110 -1.29 21.50 2.56
C LYS A 110 -1.93 21.02 1.25
N PHE A 111 -3.25 21.14 1.11
CA PHE A 111 -3.93 20.75 -0.12
C PHE A 111 -3.59 21.66 -1.30
N THR A 112 -3.43 22.96 -1.06
CA THR A 112 -2.96 23.90 -2.09
C THR A 112 -1.54 23.55 -2.55
N GLU A 113 -0.63 23.28 -1.60
CA GLU A 113 0.73 22.87 -1.92
C GLU A 113 0.77 21.56 -2.73
N LEU A 114 -0.03 20.56 -2.31
CA LEU A 114 -0.17 19.29 -3.01
C LEU A 114 -0.70 19.48 -4.43
N GLY A 115 -1.78 20.24 -4.59
CA GLY A 115 -2.39 20.53 -5.88
C GLY A 115 -1.42 21.18 -6.85
N ARG A 116 -0.64 22.17 -6.38
CA ARG A 116 0.41 22.81 -7.21
C ARG A 116 1.44 21.80 -7.70
N LYS A 117 1.98 20.96 -6.81
CA LYS A 117 2.99 19.94 -7.16
C LYS A 117 2.45 18.92 -8.17
N LEU A 118 1.20 18.49 -8.02
CA LEU A 118 0.58 17.52 -8.93
C LEU A 118 0.33 18.13 -10.32
N LEU A 119 -0.10 19.38 -10.40
CA LEU A 119 -0.36 20.08 -11.67
C LEU A 119 0.93 20.43 -12.43
N GLU A 120 2.01 20.78 -11.72
CA GLU A 120 3.33 21.02 -12.33
C GLU A 120 3.94 19.75 -12.95
N GLY A 121 3.65 18.57 -12.40
CA GLY A 121 4.09 17.29 -12.97
C GLY A 121 3.23 16.78 -14.12
N ALA A 122 1.96 17.22 -14.21
CA ALA A 122 1.01 16.77 -15.23
C ALA A 122 1.22 17.41 -16.61
N SER A 123 1.93 18.54 -16.69
CA SER A 123 2.19 19.27 -17.94
C SER A 123 3.34 18.71 -18.80
N VAL A 124 4.03 17.65 -18.36
CA VAL A 124 5.17 17.03 -19.08
C VAL A 124 4.77 15.76 -19.86
N GLY A 125 3.50 15.33 -19.81
CA GLY A 125 3.01 14.09 -20.42
C GLY A 125 2.15 14.27 -21.69
N LYS A 126 2.46 15.25 -22.55
CA LYS A 126 1.87 15.34 -23.90
C LYS A 126 2.97 15.16 -24.96
N GLU A 127 3.15 13.92 -25.40
CA GLU A 127 3.61 13.56 -26.74
C GLU A 127 2.58 12.63 -27.37
#